data_AF-A0A3M2G2R3-F1
#
_entry.id   AF-A0A3M2G2R3-F1
#
_cell.length_a   1.000
_cell.length_b   1.000
_cell.length_c   1.000
_cell.angle_alpha   90.00
_cell.angle_beta   90.00
_cell.angle_gamma   90.00
#
_symmetry.space_group_name_H-M   'P 1'
#
loop_
_entity.id
_entity.type
_entity.pdbx_description
1 polymer ?
#
loop_
_entity_poly.entity_id
_entity_poly.type
_entity_poly.pdbx_seq_one_letter_code
_entity_poly.pdbx_strand_id
1 'polypeptide(L)'
;MDGTSRRRALEAVVAFGFVSLLADVVYEGARSVLGPYLGTLGASAALVGLVAGLGEFTAFALRLVSGPLVDRTRAAWSFTIAGYLLTIVAVPLLGVVGRLDLALALVLAERLGKAVRSPARDTLLAGAGEIIGRGRAFGLHEALDQIGAVAGPVVLAVVLAVSGDDYRLAFGILAVPGIAVVVLLVTARRLLGPNPGRAVHPPGSGTPDPGPAEPGRIRAGLTFLAATSLVTLPFPLVAFHATNRDLVAPALVPVVFAAAMGLDALVAVVVGGLYDRRGPGVLVVVPVAGAVSAVALAPHALAVWMGVLAWG
;
A
#
# COMPACT_ATOMS: atom_id res chain seq x y z
N MET A 1 -21.77 -24.76 14.08
CA MET A 1 -20.38 -24.52 13.62
C MET A 1 -19.46 -24.59 14.82
N ASP A 2 -18.34 -25.30 14.71
CA ASP A 2 -17.47 -25.62 15.85
C ASP A 2 -16.69 -24.39 16.34
N GLY A 3 -16.64 -24.16 17.66
CA GLY A 3 -16.06 -22.94 18.24
C GLY A 3 -14.56 -22.78 17.97
N THR A 4 -13.86 -23.89 17.78
CA THR A 4 -12.44 -24.01 17.39
C THR A 4 -12.17 -23.44 15.99
N SER A 5 -13.05 -23.69 15.01
CA SER A 5 -12.89 -23.19 13.64
C SER A 5 -13.06 -21.66 13.57
N ARG A 6 -14.03 -21.12 14.31
CA ARG A 6 -14.24 -19.67 14.41
C ARG A 6 -13.04 -18.97 15.05
N ARG A 7 -12.47 -19.57 16.10
CA ARG A 7 -11.27 -19.05 16.77
C ARG A 7 -10.06 -19.03 15.82
N ARG A 8 -9.79 -20.12 15.09
CA ARG A 8 -8.69 -20.18 14.12
C ARG A 8 -8.85 -19.16 12.99
N ALA A 9 -10.08 -18.93 12.53
CA ALA A 9 -10.36 -17.91 11.53
C ALA A 9 -10.08 -16.49 12.05
N LEU A 10 -10.46 -16.19 13.29
CA LEU A 10 -10.11 -14.92 13.95
C LEU A 10 -8.59 -14.78 14.10
N GLU A 11 -7.90 -15.83 14.57
CA GLU A 11 -6.44 -15.85 14.69
C GLU A 11 -5.76 -15.60 13.33
N ALA A 12 -6.30 -16.15 12.24
CA ALA A 12 -5.80 -15.90 10.89
C ALA A 12 -5.97 -14.43 10.48
N VAL A 13 -7.17 -13.88 10.65
CA VAL A 13 -7.47 -12.48 10.28
C VAL A 13 -6.59 -11.52 11.08
N VAL A 14 -6.45 -11.75 12.38
CA VAL A 14 -5.58 -10.94 13.25
C VAL A 14 -4.11 -11.07 12.83
N ALA A 15 -3.63 -12.29 12.56
CA ALA A 15 -2.25 -12.49 12.10
C ALA A 15 -1.97 -11.78 10.77
N PHE A 16 -2.86 -11.91 9.78
CA PHE A 16 -2.73 -11.20 8.51
C PHE A 16 -2.88 -9.69 8.67
N GLY A 17 -3.71 -9.22 9.61
CA GLY A 17 -3.82 -7.82 9.98
C GLY A 17 -2.51 -7.25 10.52
N PHE A 18 -1.86 -7.93 11.49
CA PHE A 18 -0.55 -7.50 12.00
C PHE A 18 0.56 -7.60 10.95
N VAL A 19 0.53 -8.61 10.09
CA VAL A 19 1.43 -8.71 8.93
C VAL A 19 1.25 -7.52 8.01
N SER A 20 0.01 -7.10 7.73
CA SER A 20 -0.27 -5.91 6.92
C SER A 20 0.24 -4.65 7.59
N LEU A 21 -0.13 -4.43 8.85
CA LEU A 21 0.29 -3.28 9.64
C LEU A 21 1.81 -3.09 9.60
N LEU A 22 2.57 -4.15 9.93
CA LEU A 22 4.04 -4.06 9.97
C LEU A 22 4.63 -3.91 8.57
N ALA A 23 4.04 -4.52 7.55
CA ALA A 23 4.50 -4.34 6.19
C ALA A 23 4.20 -2.94 5.64
N ASP A 24 3.14 -2.31 6.10
CA ASP A 24 2.78 -0.94 5.74
C ASP A 24 3.60 0.09 6.51
N VAL A 25 4.03 -0.22 7.74
CA VAL A 25 5.11 0.54 8.40
C VAL A 25 6.37 0.62 7.52
N VAL A 26 6.75 -0.51 6.90
CA VAL A 26 7.89 -0.54 5.96
C VAL A 26 7.56 0.20 4.67
N TYR A 27 6.43 -0.12 4.05
CA TYR A 27 6.06 0.35 2.72
C TYR A 27 5.74 1.86 2.69
N GLU A 28 4.80 2.31 3.52
CA GLU A 28 4.39 3.70 3.57
C GLU A 28 5.45 4.57 4.25
N GLY A 29 6.19 4.02 5.22
CA GLY A 29 7.41 4.63 5.73
C GLY A 29 8.38 4.96 4.60
N ALA A 30 8.82 3.96 3.83
CA ALA A 30 9.73 4.16 2.70
C ALA A 30 9.18 5.15 1.65
N ARG A 31 7.89 5.04 1.31
CA ARG A 31 7.24 5.90 0.32
C ARG A 31 7.23 7.36 0.75
N SER A 32 7.07 7.63 2.05
CA SER A 32 7.00 8.97 2.62
C SER A 32 8.30 9.78 2.48
N VAL A 33 9.44 9.11 2.32
CA VAL A 33 10.77 9.74 2.21
C VAL A 33 11.41 9.58 0.84
N LEU A 34 10.77 8.83 -0.07
CA LEU A 34 11.42 8.35 -1.28
C LEU A 34 11.84 9.47 -2.24
N GLY A 35 11.00 10.49 -2.40
CA GLY A 35 11.29 11.64 -3.26
C GLY A 35 12.55 12.39 -2.82
N PRO A 36 12.56 12.94 -1.59
CA PRO A 36 13.73 13.61 -1.02
C PRO A 36 14.99 12.75 -1.06
N TYR A 37 14.88 11.47 -0.70
CA TYR A 37 16.00 10.52 -0.77
C TYR A 37 16.58 10.40 -2.18
N LEU A 38 15.76 10.17 -3.20
CA LEU A 38 16.22 10.08 -4.58
C LEU A 38 16.87 11.40 -5.05
N GLY A 39 16.38 12.54 -4.54
CA GLY A 39 17.01 13.84 -4.78
C GLY A 39 18.43 13.93 -4.24
N THR A 40 18.71 13.36 -3.06
CA THR A 40 20.09 13.29 -2.51
C THR A 40 21.03 12.47 -3.40
N LEU A 41 20.50 11.54 -4.20
CA LEU A 41 21.24 10.75 -5.18
C LEU A 41 21.34 11.42 -6.57
N GLY A 42 20.85 12.65 -6.72
CA GLY A 42 20.89 13.41 -7.97
C GLY A 42 19.73 13.14 -8.93
N ALA A 43 18.62 12.54 -8.47
CA ALA A 43 17.43 12.39 -9.30
C ALA A 43 16.81 13.75 -9.64
N SER A 44 16.34 13.90 -10.88
CA SER A 44 15.50 15.04 -11.27
C SER A 44 14.04 14.81 -10.87
N ALA A 45 13.26 15.89 -10.78
CA ALA A 45 11.80 15.79 -10.57
C ALA A 45 11.12 14.87 -11.60
N ALA A 46 11.52 14.98 -12.88
CA ALA A 46 11.00 14.14 -13.95
C ALA A 46 11.30 12.65 -13.72
N LEU A 47 12.50 12.33 -13.24
CA LEU A 47 12.89 10.95 -12.93
C LEU A 47 12.15 10.40 -11.71
N VAL A 48 12.00 11.19 -10.64
CA VAL A 48 11.21 10.82 -9.46
C VAL A 48 9.76 10.55 -9.85
N GLY A 49 9.14 11.45 -10.64
CA GLY A 49 7.79 11.29 -11.14
C GLY A 49 7.63 10.04 -12.03
N LEU A 50 8.57 9.82 -12.95
CA LEU A 50 8.57 8.66 -13.85
C LEU A 50 8.67 7.34 -13.07
N VAL A 51 9.59 7.25 -12.12
CA VAL A 51 9.80 6.01 -11.34
C VAL A 51 8.63 5.74 -10.42
N ALA A 52 8.08 6.77 -9.77
CA ALA A 52 6.88 6.60 -8.95
C ALA A 52 5.68 6.16 -9.80
N GLY A 53 5.45 6.80 -10.94
CA GLY A 53 4.38 6.44 -11.87
C GLY A 53 4.55 5.04 -12.48
N LEU A 54 5.76 4.69 -12.92
CA LEU A 54 6.08 3.36 -13.44
C LEU A 54 5.92 2.27 -12.38
N GLY A 55 6.28 2.60 -11.13
CA GLY A 55 6.07 1.75 -9.97
C GLY A 55 4.60 1.43 -9.74
N GLU A 56 3.73 2.44 -9.75
CA GLU A 56 2.28 2.23 -9.63
C GLU A 56 1.70 1.48 -10.83
N PHE A 57 2.12 1.84 -12.04
CA PHE A 57 1.71 1.11 -13.25
C PHE A 57 2.08 -0.37 -13.15
N THR A 58 3.31 -0.68 -12.72
CA THR A 58 3.79 -2.05 -12.55
C THR A 58 3.00 -2.77 -11.47
N ALA A 59 2.71 -2.09 -10.35
CA ALA A 59 1.91 -2.65 -9.28
C ALA A 59 0.49 -3.06 -9.76
N PHE A 60 -0.19 -2.21 -10.53
CA PHE A 60 -1.52 -2.51 -11.05
C PHE A 60 -1.52 -3.49 -12.22
N ALA A 61 -0.62 -3.32 -13.19
CA ALA A 61 -0.53 -4.18 -14.36
C ALA A 61 -0.18 -5.62 -13.96
N LEU A 62 0.76 -5.80 -13.03
CA LEU A 62 1.15 -7.13 -12.59
C LEU A 62 0.09 -7.80 -11.70
N ARG A 63 -0.76 -7.05 -11.01
CA ARG A 63 -1.92 -7.64 -10.29
C ARG A 63 -2.87 -8.37 -11.24
N LEU A 64 -3.07 -7.86 -12.45
CA LEU A 64 -3.89 -8.50 -13.49
C LEU A 64 -3.31 -9.86 -13.92
N VAL A 65 -1.99 -10.02 -13.82
CA VAL A 65 -1.27 -11.25 -14.18
C VAL A 65 -1.11 -12.18 -12.97
N SER A 66 -0.71 -11.65 -11.82
CA SER A 66 -0.36 -12.42 -10.62
C SER A 66 -1.58 -13.04 -9.96
N GLY A 67 -2.76 -12.39 -9.99
CA GLY A 67 -4.00 -12.97 -9.48
C GLY A 67 -4.35 -14.31 -10.13
N PRO A 68 -4.61 -14.37 -11.45
CA PRO A 68 -4.89 -15.63 -12.14
C PRO A 68 -3.77 -16.66 -12.02
N LEU A 69 -2.51 -16.22 -11.92
CA LEU A 69 -1.37 -17.11 -11.74
C LEU A 69 -1.36 -17.77 -10.36
N VAL A 70 -1.68 -17.02 -9.30
CA VAL A 70 -1.83 -17.55 -7.93
C VAL A 70 -2.93 -18.59 -7.88
N ASP A 71 -4.07 -18.31 -8.51
CA ASP A 71 -5.22 -19.23 -8.53
C ASP A 71 -4.90 -20.53 -9.28
N ARG A 72 -4.24 -20.43 -10.44
CA ARG A 72 -3.81 -21.60 -11.24
C ARG A 72 -2.76 -22.44 -10.53
N THR A 73 -1.77 -21.80 -9.91
CA THR A 73 -0.67 -22.51 -9.22
C THR A 73 -1.05 -23.00 -7.82
N ARG A 74 -2.16 -22.49 -7.26
CA ARG A 74 -2.60 -22.74 -5.88
C ARG A 74 -1.49 -22.47 -4.85
N ALA A 75 -0.60 -21.53 -5.16
CA ALA A 75 0.61 -21.27 -4.40
C ALA A 75 0.54 -19.95 -3.61
N ALA A 76 -0.65 -19.58 -3.12
CA ALA A 76 -0.90 -18.30 -2.45
C ALA A 76 0.15 -17.98 -1.37
N TRP A 77 0.45 -18.92 -0.46
CA TRP A 77 1.51 -18.72 0.54
C TRP A 77 2.89 -18.40 -0.06
N SER A 78 3.29 -19.08 -1.13
CA SER A 78 4.59 -18.85 -1.76
C SER A 78 4.66 -17.45 -2.39
N PHE A 79 3.60 -17.03 -3.08
CA PHE A 79 3.52 -15.69 -3.67
C PHE A 79 3.46 -14.60 -2.60
N THR A 80 2.69 -14.80 -1.53
CA THR A 80 2.64 -13.90 -0.38
C THR A 80 4.03 -13.75 0.27
N ILE A 81 4.69 -14.87 0.60
CA ILE A 81 6.02 -14.85 1.22
C ILE A 81 7.06 -14.22 0.30
N ALA A 82 7.11 -14.59 -0.97
CA ALA A 82 8.08 -14.06 -1.92
C ALA A 82 7.91 -12.54 -2.11
N GLY A 83 6.68 -12.07 -2.26
CA GLY A 83 6.43 -10.63 -2.41
C GLY A 83 6.72 -9.82 -1.14
N TYR A 84 6.43 -10.35 0.04
CA TYR A 84 6.85 -9.70 1.30
C TYR A 84 8.37 -9.67 1.43
N LEU A 85 9.07 -10.78 1.20
CA LEU A 85 10.53 -10.84 1.26
C LEU A 85 11.17 -9.84 0.30
N LEU A 86 10.64 -9.71 -0.92
CA LEU A 86 11.16 -8.75 -1.89
C LEU A 86 11.06 -7.31 -1.37
N THR A 87 9.92 -6.90 -0.81
CA THR A 87 9.76 -5.57 -0.18
C THR A 87 10.73 -5.38 1.01
N ILE A 88 10.80 -6.37 1.89
CA ILE A 88 11.56 -6.31 3.15
C ILE A 88 13.07 -6.30 2.91
N VAL A 89 13.53 -6.87 1.80
CA VAL A 89 14.93 -6.78 1.37
C VAL A 89 15.17 -5.47 0.62
N ALA A 90 14.28 -5.10 -0.30
CA ALA A 90 14.49 -3.93 -1.15
C ALA A 90 14.53 -2.62 -0.37
N VAL A 91 13.63 -2.43 0.60
CA VAL A 91 13.48 -1.17 1.33
C VAL A 91 14.70 -0.83 2.19
N PRO A 92 15.20 -1.69 3.10
CA PRO A 92 16.40 -1.38 3.87
C PRO A 92 17.65 -1.22 3.01
N LEU A 93 17.74 -1.96 1.89
CA LEU A 93 18.85 -1.80 0.94
C LEU A 93 18.89 -0.43 0.29
N LEU A 94 17.76 0.29 0.18
CA LEU A 94 17.76 1.69 -0.24
C LEU A 94 18.69 2.52 0.65
N GLY A 95 18.74 2.28 1.96
CA GLY A 95 19.58 3.07 2.86
C GLY A 95 21.09 2.97 2.61
N VAL A 96 21.58 1.88 2.02
CA VAL A 96 23.02 1.61 1.90
C VAL A 96 23.55 1.64 0.47
N VAL A 97 22.66 1.68 -0.53
CA VAL A 97 23.05 1.50 -1.92
C VAL A 97 23.90 2.64 -2.48
N GLY A 98 23.66 3.87 -2.05
CA GLY A 98 24.44 5.06 -2.40
C GLY A 98 24.49 5.42 -3.89
N ARG A 99 23.76 4.68 -4.75
CA ARG A 99 23.76 4.86 -6.20
C ARG A 99 22.34 4.98 -6.72
N LEU A 100 22.10 5.99 -7.56
CA LEU A 100 20.77 6.29 -8.10
C LEU A 100 20.20 5.12 -8.90
N ASP A 101 20.96 4.55 -9.85
CA ASP A 101 20.51 3.45 -10.71
C ASP A 101 20.02 2.23 -9.91
N LEU A 102 20.78 1.83 -8.89
CA LEU A 102 20.40 0.74 -8.01
C LEU A 102 19.23 1.12 -7.09
N ALA A 103 19.16 2.36 -6.60
CA ALA A 103 18.01 2.83 -5.83
C ALA A 103 16.71 2.77 -6.65
N LEU A 104 16.74 3.17 -7.92
CA LEU A 104 15.58 3.07 -8.81
C LEU A 104 15.16 1.61 -9.02
N ALA A 105 16.13 0.70 -9.21
CA ALA A 105 15.85 -0.73 -9.33
C ALA A 105 15.20 -1.30 -8.06
N LEU A 106 15.66 -0.89 -6.88
CA LEU A 106 15.10 -1.29 -5.60
C LEU A 106 13.68 -0.76 -5.39
N VAL A 107 13.39 0.49 -5.82
CA VAL A 107 12.02 1.02 -5.82
C VAL A 107 11.10 0.18 -6.69
N LEU A 108 11.51 -0.17 -7.91
CA LEU A 108 10.68 -1.01 -8.78
C LEU A 108 10.54 -2.44 -8.25
N ALA A 109 11.59 -3.00 -7.64
CA ALA A 109 11.55 -4.31 -6.99
C ALA A 109 10.57 -4.34 -5.82
N GLU A 110 10.56 -3.29 -5.00
CA GLU A 110 9.59 -3.09 -3.93
C GLU A 110 8.15 -3.13 -4.48
N ARG A 111 7.87 -2.36 -5.54
CA ARG A 111 6.55 -2.31 -6.20
C ARG A 111 6.12 -3.67 -6.76
N LEU A 112 7.05 -4.41 -7.36
CA LEU A 112 6.85 -5.78 -7.81
C LEU A 112 6.46 -6.70 -6.64
N GLY A 113 7.13 -6.57 -5.50
CA GLY A 113 6.80 -7.32 -4.29
C GLY A 113 5.36 -7.11 -3.84
N LYS A 114 4.89 -5.86 -3.80
CA LYS A 114 3.50 -5.52 -3.48
C LYS A 114 2.52 -6.09 -4.51
N ALA A 115 2.84 -6.02 -5.80
CA ALA A 115 1.99 -6.53 -6.89
C ALA A 115 1.75 -8.05 -6.81
N VAL A 116 2.79 -8.79 -6.42
CA VAL A 116 2.76 -10.25 -6.30
C VAL A 116 2.06 -10.68 -5.00
N ARG A 117 2.34 -10.02 -3.88
CA ARG A 117 1.81 -10.44 -2.57
C ARG A 117 0.33 -10.11 -2.36
N SER A 118 -0.15 -8.97 -2.88
CA SER A 118 -1.51 -8.48 -2.60
C SER A 118 -2.60 -9.47 -2.98
N PRO A 119 -2.74 -9.91 -4.25
CA PRO A 119 -3.81 -10.85 -4.61
C PRO A 119 -3.67 -12.18 -3.88
N ALA A 120 -2.44 -12.66 -3.67
CA ALA A 120 -2.19 -13.90 -2.94
C ALA A 120 -2.60 -13.84 -1.46
N ARG A 121 -2.29 -12.72 -0.78
CA ARG A 121 -2.70 -12.44 0.60
C ARG A 121 -4.22 -12.35 0.70
N ASP A 122 -4.85 -11.65 -0.24
CA ASP A 122 -6.29 -11.42 -0.22
C ASP A 122 -7.05 -12.75 -0.42
N THR A 123 -6.54 -13.66 -1.24
CA THR A 123 -7.06 -15.05 -1.34
C THR A 123 -6.96 -15.80 -0.01
N LEU A 124 -5.84 -15.68 0.73
CA LEU A 124 -5.69 -16.32 2.05
C LEU A 124 -6.65 -15.72 3.09
N LEU A 125 -6.82 -14.40 3.09
CA LEU A 125 -7.70 -13.67 4.00
C LEU A 125 -9.18 -13.96 3.71
N ALA A 126 -9.57 -13.99 2.43
CA ALA A 126 -10.93 -14.28 2.00
C ALA A 126 -11.40 -15.63 2.54
N GLY A 127 -10.54 -16.66 2.51
CA GLY A 127 -10.82 -17.98 3.07
C GLY A 127 -11.11 -17.95 4.57
N ALA A 128 -10.40 -17.13 5.36
CA ALA A 128 -10.69 -16.94 6.78
C ALA A 128 -12.02 -16.17 7.00
N GLY A 129 -12.31 -15.20 6.12
CA GLY A 129 -13.53 -14.39 6.14
C GLY A 129 -14.82 -15.18 5.91
N GLU A 130 -14.78 -16.37 5.30
CA GLU A 130 -15.97 -17.20 5.10
C GLU A 130 -16.55 -17.73 6.41
N ILE A 131 -15.71 -17.87 7.45
CA ILE A 131 -16.12 -18.41 8.75
C ILE A 131 -16.67 -17.31 9.66
N ILE A 132 -16.11 -16.10 9.61
CA ILE A 132 -16.43 -15.00 10.54
C ILE A 132 -17.21 -13.84 9.91
N GLY A 133 -17.41 -13.89 8.59
CA GLY A 133 -18.00 -12.85 7.76
C GLY A 133 -16.93 -12.02 7.03
N ARG A 134 -16.98 -12.00 5.69
CA ARG A 134 -15.97 -11.34 4.84
C ARG A 134 -15.83 -9.86 5.17
N GLY A 135 -16.93 -9.12 5.31
CA GLY A 135 -16.88 -7.69 5.66
C GLY A 135 -16.20 -7.40 7.01
N ARG A 136 -16.39 -8.25 8.02
CA ARG A 136 -15.69 -8.12 9.31
C ARG A 136 -14.21 -8.46 9.20
N ALA A 137 -13.87 -9.50 8.44
CA ALA A 137 -12.49 -9.90 8.22
C ALA A 137 -11.69 -8.82 7.48
N PHE A 138 -12.23 -8.33 6.36
CA PHE A 138 -11.61 -7.25 5.59
C PHE A 138 -11.62 -5.92 6.35
N GLY A 139 -12.68 -5.59 7.08
CA GLY A 139 -12.73 -4.35 7.89
C GLY A 139 -11.70 -4.32 9.02
N LEU A 140 -11.50 -5.43 9.74
CA LEU A 140 -10.45 -5.52 10.77
C LEU A 140 -9.05 -5.46 10.15
N HIS A 141 -8.85 -6.14 9.02
CA HIS A 141 -7.60 -6.09 8.29
C HIS A 141 -7.27 -4.67 7.83
N GLU A 142 -8.22 -3.99 7.19
CA GLU A 142 -8.09 -2.61 6.71
C GLU A 142 -7.75 -1.65 7.86
N ALA A 143 -8.42 -1.78 9.01
CA ALA A 143 -8.12 -0.93 10.16
C ALA A 143 -6.66 -1.08 10.64
N LEU A 144 -6.13 -2.31 10.63
CA LEU A 144 -4.74 -2.57 10.99
C LEU A 144 -3.75 -2.09 9.91
N ASP A 145 -4.12 -2.20 8.64
CA ASP A 145 -3.38 -1.66 7.49
C ASP A 145 -3.18 -0.16 7.63
N GLN A 146 -4.28 0.58 7.86
CA GLN A 146 -4.27 2.04 8.04
C GLN A 146 -3.44 2.51 9.25
N ILE A 147 -3.46 1.74 10.35
CA ILE A 147 -2.56 2.02 11.49
C ILE A 147 -1.10 1.93 11.05
N GLY A 148 -0.74 0.92 10.25
CA GLY A 148 0.60 0.76 9.72
C GLY A 148 0.99 1.89 8.77
N ALA A 149 0.06 2.29 7.90
CA ALA A 149 0.22 3.35 6.92
C ALA A 149 0.50 4.72 7.54
N VAL A 150 -0.05 5.00 8.73
CA VAL A 150 0.24 6.22 9.50
C VAL A 150 1.50 6.03 10.35
N ALA A 151 1.68 4.87 10.99
CA ALA A 151 2.80 4.63 11.90
C ALA A 151 4.16 4.63 11.20
N GLY A 152 4.27 4.07 9.99
CA GLY A 152 5.53 4.03 9.24
C GLY A 152 6.15 5.40 8.98
N PRO A 153 5.41 6.33 8.34
CA PRO A 153 5.89 7.69 8.12
C PRO A 153 6.17 8.44 9.43
N VAL A 154 5.37 8.25 10.49
CA VAL A 154 5.65 8.85 11.80
C VAL A 154 6.98 8.35 12.39
N VAL A 155 7.25 7.04 12.29
CA VAL A 155 8.53 6.47 12.73
C VAL A 155 9.69 7.10 11.94
N LEU A 156 9.56 7.26 10.62
CA LEU A 156 10.62 7.88 9.83
C LEU A 156 10.77 9.38 10.10
N ALA A 157 9.69 10.11 10.36
CA ALA A 157 9.76 11.52 10.78
C ALA A 157 10.61 11.66 12.05
N VAL A 158 10.34 10.83 13.06
CA VAL A 158 11.11 10.83 14.31
C VAL A 158 12.58 10.48 14.04
N VAL A 159 12.84 9.44 13.24
CA VAL A 159 14.20 8.99 12.95
C VAL A 159 15.00 10.07 12.22
N LEU A 160 14.43 10.69 11.19
CA LEU A 160 15.09 11.79 10.46
C LEU A 160 15.32 13.01 11.37
N ALA A 161 14.35 13.36 12.21
CA ALA A 161 14.47 14.48 13.13
C ALA A 161 15.60 14.30 14.15
N VAL A 162 15.78 13.09 14.70
CA VAL A 162 16.82 12.83 15.71
C VAL A 162 18.18 12.49 15.11
N SER A 163 18.23 12.01 13.86
CA SER A 163 19.47 11.61 13.18
C SER A 163 20.11 12.72 12.36
N GLY A 164 19.42 13.85 12.16
CA GLY A 164 19.87 14.92 11.28
C GLY A 164 19.70 14.55 9.81
N ASP A 165 18.51 14.06 9.44
CA ASP A 165 18.12 13.65 8.10
C ASP A 165 18.95 12.47 7.51
N ASP A 166 19.42 11.55 8.37
CA ASP A 166 20.14 10.34 7.93
C ASP A 166 19.17 9.30 7.30
N TYR A 167 19.07 9.33 5.97
CA TYR A 167 18.29 8.36 5.20
C TYR A 167 18.79 6.91 5.32
N ARG A 168 20.09 6.69 5.55
CA ARG A 168 20.62 5.33 5.74
C ARG A 168 20.02 4.71 7.00
N LEU A 169 19.95 5.49 8.08
CA LEU A 169 19.27 5.06 9.31
C LEU A 169 17.76 4.93 9.10
N ALA A 170 17.13 5.88 8.40
CA ALA A 170 15.69 5.88 8.14
C ALA A 170 15.23 4.63 7.36
N PHE A 171 15.93 4.23 6.28
CA PHE A 171 15.60 2.98 5.60
C PHE A 171 16.06 1.74 6.40
N GLY A 172 17.21 1.82 7.07
CA GLY A 172 17.77 0.71 7.83
C GLY A 172 16.87 0.25 8.99
N ILE A 173 16.25 1.18 9.72
CA ILE A 173 15.37 0.84 10.85
C ILE A 173 14.10 0.10 10.42
N LEU A 174 13.65 0.27 9.16
CA LEU A 174 12.52 -0.47 8.59
C LEU A 174 12.81 -1.97 8.43
N ALA A 175 14.07 -2.41 8.53
CA ALA A 175 14.40 -3.83 8.62
C ALA A 175 13.78 -4.48 9.86
N VAL A 176 13.61 -3.76 10.97
CA VAL A 176 13.04 -4.29 12.23
C VAL A 176 11.57 -4.75 12.03
N PRO A 177 10.62 -3.87 11.62
CA PRO A 177 9.27 -4.31 11.31
C PRO A 177 9.24 -5.29 10.13
N GLY A 178 10.15 -5.17 9.16
CA GLY A 178 10.26 -6.12 8.06
C GLY A 178 10.60 -7.56 8.52
N ILE A 179 11.57 -7.74 9.41
CA ILE A 179 11.89 -9.06 9.97
C ILE A 179 10.70 -9.60 10.76
N ALA A 180 10.01 -8.75 11.52
CA ALA A 180 8.80 -9.14 12.24
C ALA A 180 7.69 -9.65 11.30
N VAL A 181 7.52 -9.03 10.12
CA VAL A 181 6.60 -9.53 9.08
C VAL A 181 6.96 -10.97 8.67
N VAL A 182 8.24 -11.24 8.37
CA VAL A 182 8.67 -12.59 7.96
C VAL A 182 8.40 -13.62 9.06
N VAL A 183 8.73 -13.29 10.32
CA VAL A 183 8.51 -14.16 11.47
C VAL A 183 7.02 -14.46 11.65
N LEU A 184 6.16 -13.43 11.61
CA LEU A 184 4.72 -13.59 11.75
C LEU A 184 4.13 -14.39 10.59
N LEU A 185 4.58 -14.14 9.36
CA LEU A 185 4.06 -14.82 8.18
C LEU A 185 4.44 -16.31 8.15
N VAL A 186 5.68 -16.65 8.52
CA VAL A 186 6.11 -18.04 8.66
C VAL A 186 5.35 -18.73 9.79
N THR A 187 5.15 -18.05 10.92
CA THR A 187 4.38 -18.57 12.05
C THR A 187 2.92 -18.81 11.66
N ALA A 188 2.27 -17.84 11.01
CA ALA A 188 0.91 -17.96 10.49
C ALA A 188 0.79 -19.12 9.50
N ARG A 189 1.74 -19.30 8.58
CA ARG A 189 1.75 -20.44 7.65
C ARG A 189 1.81 -21.78 8.37
N ARG A 190 2.61 -21.88 9.43
CA ARG A 190 2.76 -23.12 10.23
C ARG A 190 1.49 -23.44 11.01
N LEU A 191 0.83 -22.42 11.57
CA LEU A 191 -0.37 -22.58 12.40
C LEU A 191 -1.63 -22.81 11.58
N LEU A 192 -1.78 -22.11 10.46
CA LEU A 192 -2.99 -22.16 9.61
C LEU A 192 -2.93 -23.24 8.53
N GLY A 193 -1.74 -23.78 8.27
CA GLY A 193 -1.50 -24.79 7.25
C GLY A 193 -1.55 -24.24 5.82
N PRO A 194 -1.34 -25.11 4.81
CA PRO A 194 -1.14 -24.69 3.42
C PRO A 194 -2.39 -24.14 2.73
N ASN A 195 -3.61 -24.40 3.24
CA ASN A 195 -4.85 -23.94 2.61
C ASN A 195 -5.92 -23.54 3.65
N PRO A 196 -5.82 -22.34 4.25
CA PRO A 196 -6.83 -21.87 5.22
C PRO A 196 -8.25 -21.77 4.65
N GLY A 197 -8.40 -21.57 3.33
CA GLY A 197 -9.71 -21.47 2.65
C GLY A 197 -10.29 -22.78 2.08
N ARG A 198 -9.57 -23.92 2.11
CA ARG A 198 -10.07 -25.18 1.50
C ARG A 198 -11.12 -25.91 2.32
N ALA A 199 -11.37 -25.51 3.56
CA ALA A 199 -12.36 -26.17 4.41
C ALA A 199 -13.82 -25.81 4.03
N VAL A 200 -14.04 -24.87 3.12
CA VAL A 200 -15.38 -24.27 2.93
C VAL A 200 -15.91 -24.36 1.49
N HIS A 201 -15.07 -24.64 0.49
CA HIS A 201 -15.53 -24.92 -0.87
C HIS A 201 -15.50 -26.42 -1.20
N PRO A 202 -16.64 -27.15 -1.15
CA PRO A 202 -16.79 -28.34 -1.97
C PRO A 202 -16.61 -27.97 -3.44
N PRO A 203 -16.07 -28.87 -4.30
CA PRO A 203 -16.05 -28.65 -5.73
C PRO A 203 -17.49 -28.40 -6.20
N GLY A 204 -17.80 -27.17 -6.62
CA GLY A 204 -19.15 -26.80 -7.09
C GLY A 204 -19.88 -25.68 -6.31
N SER A 205 -19.35 -25.19 -5.18
CA SER A 205 -19.89 -23.98 -4.53
C SER A 205 -19.23 -22.72 -5.07
N GLY A 206 -19.36 -22.50 -6.39
CA GLY A 206 -18.98 -21.22 -6.97
C GLY A 206 -19.79 -20.12 -6.30
N THR A 207 -19.13 -19.06 -5.84
CA THR A 207 -19.76 -17.74 -5.88
C THR A 207 -20.41 -17.58 -7.25
N PRO A 208 -21.63 -17.05 -7.38
CA PRO A 208 -22.23 -16.80 -8.68
C PRO A 208 -21.16 -16.12 -9.52
N ASP A 209 -20.77 -16.76 -10.62
CA ASP A 209 -19.85 -16.14 -11.56
C ASP A 209 -20.48 -14.80 -11.88
N PRO A 210 -19.86 -13.67 -11.46
CA PRO A 210 -20.45 -12.38 -11.75
C PRO A 210 -20.50 -12.34 -13.26
N GLY A 211 -21.71 -12.48 -13.82
CA GLY A 211 -21.91 -12.62 -15.26
C GLY A 211 -21.09 -11.55 -15.99
N PRO A 212 -20.64 -11.83 -17.21
CA PRO A 212 -19.63 -11.03 -17.91
C PRO A 212 -19.91 -9.56 -17.71
N ALA A 213 -18.98 -8.86 -17.05
CA ALA A 213 -19.17 -7.47 -16.70
C ALA A 213 -19.54 -6.69 -17.96
N GLU A 214 -20.66 -5.96 -17.90
CA GLU A 214 -21.16 -5.27 -19.08
C GLU A 214 -20.07 -4.37 -19.67
N PRO A 215 -19.82 -4.39 -20.99
CA PRO A 215 -18.77 -3.60 -21.61
C PRO A 215 -18.85 -2.10 -21.28
N GLY A 216 -20.05 -1.59 -20.99
CA GLY A 216 -20.26 -0.22 -20.49
C GLY A 216 -19.64 0.02 -19.12
N ARG A 217 -19.80 -0.90 -18.17
CA ARG A 217 -19.26 -0.79 -16.80
C ARG A 217 -17.74 -0.93 -16.77
N ILE A 218 -17.19 -1.83 -17.59
CA ILE A 218 -15.73 -1.96 -17.75
C ILE A 218 -15.16 -0.66 -18.31
N ARG A 219 -15.75 -0.12 -19.38
CA ARG A 219 -15.32 1.16 -19.97
C ARG A 219 -15.40 2.30 -18.96
N ALA A 220 -16.50 2.42 -18.22
CA ALA A 220 -16.68 3.44 -17.19
C ALA A 220 -15.60 3.34 -16.09
N GLY A 221 -15.31 2.12 -15.61
CA GLY A 221 -14.24 1.88 -14.63
C GLY A 221 -12.86 2.24 -15.17
N LEU A 222 -12.55 1.86 -16.41
CA LEU A 222 -11.28 2.22 -17.06
C LEU A 222 -11.16 3.73 -17.27
N THR A 223 -12.24 4.42 -17.69
CA THR A 223 -12.22 5.88 -17.83
C THR A 223 -12.05 6.58 -16.50
N PHE A 224 -12.67 6.08 -15.43
CA PHE A 224 -12.51 6.62 -14.08
C PHE A 224 -11.07 6.46 -13.59
N LEU A 225 -10.49 5.28 -13.77
CA LEU A 225 -9.10 5.02 -13.40
C LEU A 225 -8.12 5.89 -14.20
N ALA A 226 -8.33 6.01 -15.51
CA ALA A 226 -7.50 6.85 -16.38
C ALA A 226 -7.60 8.34 -16.00
N ALA A 227 -8.81 8.85 -15.77
CA ALA A 227 -9.03 10.23 -15.36
C ALA A 227 -8.37 10.53 -14.01
N THR A 228 -8.51 9.63 -13.03
CA THR A 228 -7.89 9.76 -11.71
C THR A 228 -6.35 9.73 -11.81
N SER A 229 -5.80 8.82 -12.61
CA SER A 229 -4.35 8.70 -12.80
C SER A 229 -3.75 9.91 -13.52
N LEU A 230 -4.51 10.59 -14.38
CA LEU A 230 -4.06 11.78 -15.10
C LEU A 230 -3.88 13.00 -14.20
N VAL A 231 -4.74 13.12 -13.18
CA VAL A 231 -4.81 14.31 -12.32
C VAL A 231 -4.10 14.14 -10.98
N THR A 232 -3.81 12.90 -10.56
CA THR A 232 -3.20 12.62 -9.26
C THR A 232 -1.69 12.64 -9.36
N LEU A 233 -1.04 13.45 -8.53
CA LEU A 233 0.42 13.47 -8.43
C LEU A 233 0.92 12.29 -7.59
N PRO A 234 2.02 11.62 -7.99
CA PRO A 234 2.66 10.65 -7.10
C PRO A 234 3.30 11.40 -5.93
N PHE A 235 3.01 10.96 -4.70
CA PHE A 235 3.54 11.62 -3.50
C PHE A 235 5.07 11.82 -3.51
N PRO A 236 5.92 10.86 -3.96
CA PRO A 236 7.36 11.08 -4.06
C PRO A 236 7.74 12.32 -4.88
N LEU A 237 6.98 12.69 -5.91
CA LEU A 237 7.22 13.91 -6.68
C LEU A 237 6.92 15.17 -5.87
N VAL A 238 5.81 15.17 -5.12
CA VAL A 238 5.44 16.28 -4.24
C VAL A 238 6.45 16.44 -3.11
N ALA A 239 6.85 15.33 -2.49
CA ALA A 239 7.87 15.29 -1.46
C ALA A 239 9.22 15.81 -1.95
N PHE A 240 9.66 15.39 -3.15
CA PHE A 240 10.86 15.91 -3.79
C PHE A 240 10.76 17.42 -4.03
N HIS A 241 9.64 17.90 -4.55
CA HIS A 241 9.41 19.33 -4.77
C HIS A 241 9.51 20.12 -3.47
N ALA A 242 8.86 19.64 -2.41
CA ALA A 242 8.81 20.30 -1.11
C ALA A 242 10.20 20.48 -0.48
N THR A 243 11.07 19.46 -0.56
CA THR A 243 12.43 19.55 -0.01
C THR A 243 13.40 20.28 -0.93
N ASN A 244 13.33 20.06 -2.25
CA ASN A 244 14.24 20.69 -3.20
C ASN A 244 13.98 22.21 -3.36
N ARG A 245 12.85 22.70 -2.86
CA ARG A 245 12.51 24.12 -2.81
C ARG A 245 12.59 24.70 -1.39
N ASP A 246 13.13 23.94 -0.44
CA ASP A 246 13.24 24.32 0.98
C ASP A 246 11.90 24.76 1.60
N LEU A 247 10.78 24.20 1.12
CA LEU A 247 9.43 24.53 1.59
C LEU A 247 9.06 23.75 2.86
N VAL A 248 9.55 22.52 2.96
CA VAL A 248 9.30 21.61 4.08
C VAL A 248 10.62 20.91 4.43
N ALA A 249 10.98 20.92 5.72
CA ALA A 249 12.17 20.22 6.20
C ALA A 249 12.04 18.70 5.94
N PRO A 250 13.13 17.98 5.63
CA PRO A 250 13.05 16.57 5.28
C PRO A 250 12.38 15.70 6.35
N ALA A 251 12.69 15.94 7.63
CA ALA A 251 12.02 15.27 8.76
C ALA A 251 10.50 15.55 8.88
N LEU A 252 9.99 16.65 8.31
CA LEU A 252 8.55 16.96 8.30
C LEU A 252 7.81 16.32 7.13
N VAL A 253 8.48 15.94 6.05
CA VAL A 253 7.82 15.33 4.88
C VAL A 253 7.01 14.08 5.24
N PRO A 254 7.54 13.13 6.06
CA PRO A 254 6.75 11.98 6.47
C PRO A 254 5.57 12.33 7.38
N VAL A 255 5.63 13.44 8.11
CA VAL A 255 4.50 13.95 8.90
C VAL A 255 3.38 14.43 7.99
N VAL A 256 3.71 15.18 6.93
CA VAL A 256 2.74 15.61 5.91
C VAL A 256 2.07 14.40 5.28
N PHE A 257 2.85 13.37 4.95
CA PHE A 257 2.33 12.11 4.42
C PHE A 257 1.44 11.36 5.41
N ALA A 258 1.86 11.21 6.67
CA ALA A 258 1.05 10.58 7.72
C ALA A 258 -0.28 11.30 7.93
N ALA A 259 -0.29 12.64 7.87
CA ALA A 259 -1.50 13.43 7.99
C ALA A 259 -2.49 13.15 6.84
N ALA A 260 -1.98 13.01 5.61
CA ALA A 260 -2.80 12.59 4.47
C ALA A 260 -3.35 11.17 4.64
N MET A 261 -2.53 10.20 5.06
CA MET A 261 -3.03 8.82 5.31
C MET A 261 -4.09 8.79 6.42
N GLY A 262 -3.91 9.58 7.48
CA GLY A 262 -4.91 9.71 8.54
C GLY A 262 -6.20 10.35 8.06
N LEU A 263 -6.11 11.36 7.18
CA LEU A 263 -7.27 12.00 6.58
C LEU A 263 -8.01 11.06 5.61
N ASP A 264 -7.29 10.35 4.74
CA ASP A 264 -7.83 9.32 3.85
C ASP A 264 -8.66 8.31 4.65
N ALA A 265 -8.10 7.76 5.74
CA ALA A 265 -8.81 6.81 6.59
C ALA A 265 -10.12 7.37 7.17
N LEU A 266 -10.15 8.65 7.57
CA LEU A 266 -11.36 9.31 8.08
C LEU A 266 -12.38 9.59 6.96
N VAL A 267 -11.91 10.10 5.83
CA VAL A 267 -12.73 10.44 4.65
C VAL A 267 -13.33 9.18 4.05
N ALA A 268 -12.59 8.07 4.00
CA ALA A 268 -13.04 6.77 3.49
C ALA A 268 -14.28 6.26 4.23
N VAL A 269 -14.38 6.45 5.54
CA VAL A 269 -15.58 6.07 6.32
C VAL A 269 -16.80 6.89 5.90
N VAL A 270 -16.62 8.20 5.70
CA VAL A 270 -17.71 9.11 5.29
C VAL A 270 -18.12 8.84 3.85
N VAL A 271 -17.16 8.81 2.93
CA VAL A 271 -17.37 8.57 1.50
C VAL A 271 -17.94 7.19 1.26
N GLY A 272 -17.48 6.16 1.97
CA GLY A 272 -18.04 4.81 1.92
C GLY A 272 -19.51 4.77 2.35
N GLY A 273 -19.85 5.39 3.48
CA GLY A 273 -21.25 5.49 3.92
C GLY A 273 -22.14 6.30 2.96
N LEU A 274 -21.59 7.30 2.29
CA LEU A 274 -22.30 8.04 1.23
C LEU A 274 -22.46 7.21 -0.04
N TYR A 275 -21.45 6.44 -0.43
CA TYR A 275 -21.47 5.53 -1.56
C TYR A 275 -22.56 4.48 -1.40
N ASP A 276 -22.71 3.91 -0.20
CA ASP A 276 -23.76 2.93 0.09
C ASP A 276 -25.18 3.51 -0.08
N ARG A 277 -25.34 4.82 0.12
CA ARG A 277 -26.64 5.51 0.03
C ARG A 277 -26.94 6.12 -1.34
N ARG A 278 -25.93 6.67 -2.01
CA ARG A 278 -26.07 7.47 -3.25
C ARG A 278 -25.45 6.80 -4.47
N GLY A 279 -24.81 5.65 -4.29
CA GLY A 279 -24.17 4.89 -5.35
C GLY A 279 -22.86 5.52 -5.85
N PRO A 280 -22.38 5.07 -7.03
CA PRO A 280 -21.02 5.33 -7.51
C PRO A 280 -20.71 6.78 -7.88
N GLY A 281 -21.73 7.63 -8.08
CA GLY A 281 -21.51 9.05 -8.41
C GLY A 281 -20.72 9.81 -7.33
N VAL A 282 -20.72 9.32 -6.08
CA VAL A 282 -19.93 9.88 -4.98
C VAL A 282 -18.42 9.79 -5.26
N LEU A 283 -17.97 8.78 -6.02
CA LEU A 283 -16.54 8.57 -6.29
C LEU A 283 -15.91 9.64 -7.19
N VAL A 284 -16.70 10.52 -7.81
CA VAL A 284 -16.18 11.69 -8.56
C VAL A 284 -15.36 12.61 -7.65
N VAL A 285 -15.56 12.56 -6.34
CA VAL A 285 -14.73 13.30 -5.37
C VAL A 285 -13.25 12.95 -5.50
N VAL A 286 -12.89 11.71 -5.85
CA VAL A 286 -11.50 11.23 -5.91
C VAL A 286 -10.69 11.93 -7.00
N PRO A 287 -11.07 11.92 -8.30
CA PRO A 287 -10.34 12.67 -9.32
C PRO A 287 -10.39 14.19 -9.09
N VAL A 288 -11.44 14.73 -8.47
CA VAL A 288 -11.48 16.15 -8.12
C VAL A 288 -10.42 16.47 -7.05
N ALA A 289 -10.35 15.68 -5.99
CA ALA A 289 -9.35 15.80 -4.94
C ALA A 289 -7.92 15.64 -5.50
N GLY A 290 -7.72 14.64 -6.37
CA GLY A 290 -6.48 14.46 -7.14
C GLY A 290 -6.09 15.70 -7.94
N ALA A 291 -7.02 16.32 -8.67
CA ALA A 291 -6.76 17.55 -9.41
C ALA A 291 -6.42 18.74 -8.48
N VAL A 292 -7.10 18.87 -7.34
CA VAL A 292 -6.82 19.89 -6.32
C VAL A 292 -5.44 19.68 -5.69
N SER A 293 -4.96 18.44 -5.56
CA SER A 293 -3.64 18.14 -5.00
C SER A 293 -2.49 18.81 -5.75
N ALA A 294 -2.68 19.20 -7.02
CA ALA A 294 -1.69 19.95 -7.80
C ALA A 294 -1.27 21.29 -7.16
N VAL A 295 -2.09 21.85 -6.26
CA VAL A 295 -1.73 23.01 -5.43
C VAL A 295 -0.44 22.76 -4.64
N ALA A 296 -0.11 21.50 -4.32
CA ALA A 296 1.12 21.14 -3.60
C ALA A 296 2.42 21.51 -4.34
N LEU A 297 2.36 21.85 -5.64
CA LEU A 297 3.50 22.31 -6.44
C LEU A 297 3.73 23.83 -6.40
N ALA A 298 2.89 24.57 -5.67
CA ALA A 298 3.07 26.01 -5.50
C ALA A 298 4.24 26.34 -4.54
N PRO A 299 4.91 27.49 -4.70
CA PRO A 299 6.18 27.79 -4.03
C PRO A 299 6.02 28.27 -2.57
N HIS A 300 5.12 27.67 -1.80
CA HIS A 300 4.94 28.00 -0.38
C HIS A 300 4.53 26.78 0.45
N ALA A 301 5.00 26.70 1.70
CA ALA A 301 4.81 25.54 2.57
C ALA A 301 3.32 25.18 2.78
N LEU A 302 2.45 26.18 2.96
CA LEU A 302 1.01 25.94 3.16
C LEU A 302 0.36 25.23 1.96
N ALA A 303 0.82 25.48 0.74
CA ALA A 303 0.30 24.82 -0.45
C ALA A 303 0.64 23.33 -0.45
N VAL A 304 1.86 22.98 -0.04
CA VAL A 304 2.29 21.58 0.10
C VAL A 304 1.37 20.86 1.07
N TRP A 305 1.12 21.42 2.25
CA TRP A 305 0.21 20.82 3.23
C TRP A 305 -1.21 20.67 2.68
N MET A 306 -1.81 21.74 2.16
CA MET A 306 -3.19 21.70 1.66
C MET A 306 -3.35 20.76 0.47
N GLY A 307 -2.38 20.75 -0.45
CA GLY A 307 -2.42 19.87 -1.60
C GLY A 307 -2.18 18.40 -1.24
N VAL A 308 -1.32 18.09 -0.27
CA VAL A 308 -1.14 16.72 0.22
C VAL A 308 -2.34 16.25 1.04
N LEU A 309 -2.97 17.12 1.84
CA LEU A 309 -4.23 16.79 2.51
C LEU A 309 -5.40 16.65 1.51
N ALA A 310 -5.36 17.29 0.35
CA ALA A 310 -6.33 17.00 -0.71
C ALA A 310 -5.98 15.71 -1.48
N TRP A 311 -4.73 15.25 -1.39
CA TRP A 311 -4.27 14.03 -2.06
C TRP A 311 -4.68 12.75 -1.32
N GLY A 312 -4.67 12.77 0.03
CA GLY A 312 -5.18 11.69 0.88
C GLY A 312 -6.62 11.94 1.25
#